data_AF-A0A3M6JZ35-F1
#
_entry.id   AF-A0A3M6JZ35-F1
#
_cell.length_a   1.000
_cell.length_b   1.000
_cell.length_c   1.000
_cell.angle_alpha   90.00
_cell.angle_beta   90.00
_cell.angle_gamma   90.00
#
_symmetry.space_group_name_H-M   'P 1'
#
loop_
_entity.id
_entity.type
_entity.pdbx_description
1 polymer ?
#
loop_
_entity_poly.entity_id
_entity_poly.type
_entity_poly.pdbx_seq_one_letter_code
_entity_poly.pdbx_strand_id
1 'polypeptide(L)'
;MDSCDRRVRAYKNGKTMEQCKEIAESLNPKFKDHIEQNGRVLWSQILDEVDHDELIYKLTLKFLRRDGYDIGNHKRPHVKKFNHWFT
;
A
#
# COMPACT_ATOMS: atom_id res chain seq x y z
N MET A 1 19.65 6.56 27.29
CA MET A 1 19.50 5.98 25.94
C MET A 1 18.73 4.69 26.10
N ASP A 2 17.46 4.72 25.73
CA ASP A 2 16.58 3.55 25.80
C ASP A 2 17.12 2.47 24.86
N SER A 3 17.37 1.30 25.42
CA SER A 3 17.96 0.17 24.69
C SER A 3 16.98 -0.28 23.62
N CYS A 4 17.25 0.06 22.35
CA CYS A 4 16.50 -0.39 21.18
C CYS A 4 16.37 -1.92 21.17
N ASP A 5 15.27 -2.45 21.73
CA ASP A 5 14.94 -3.87 21.65
C ASP A 5 14.62 -4.21 20.18
N ARG A 6 15.50 -5.02 19.58
CA ARG A 6 15.40 -5.37 18.15
C ARG A 6 14.18 -6.25 17.86
N ARG A 7 13.51 -6.81 18.88
CA ARG A 7 12.33 -7.68 18.73
C ARG A 7 11.03 -6.88 18.69
N VAL A 8 10.98 -5.71 19.32
CA VAL A 8 9.78 -4.87 19.39
C VAL A 8 10.12 -3.45 18.92
N ARG A 9 10.59 -3.33 17.67
CA ARG A 9 10.74 -2.00 17.07
C ARG A 9 9.37 -1.50 16.66
N ALA A 10 8.75 -0.72 17.53
CA ALA A 10 7.59 0.07 17.18
C ALA A 10 7.99 1.09 16.09
N TYR A 11 7.25 1.09 14.99
CA TYR A 11 7.34 2.04 13.90
C TYR A 11 6.47 3.27 14.24
N LYS A 12 6.33 4.22 13.30
CA LYS A 12 5.50 5.42 13.47
C LYS A 12 4.15 5.01 14.07
N ASN A 13 3.72 5.73 15.12
CA ASN A 13 2.48 5.46 15.87
C ASN A 13 2.48 4.21 16.79
N GLY A 14 3.63 3.65 17.16
CA GLY A 14 3.69 2.56 18.15
C GLY A 14 3.43 1.16 17.58
N LYS A 15 3.19 1.04 16.27
CA LYS A 15 2.80 -0.21 15.58
C LYS A 15 4.01 -1.08 15.28
N THR A 16 3.89 -2.40 15.37
CA THR A 16 4.95 -3.31 14.91
C THR A 16 4.90 -3.45 13.38
N MET A 17 6.00 -3.95 12.78
CA MET A 17 6.04 -4.24 11.34
C MET A 17 4.94 -5.22 10.91
N GLU A 18 4.61 -6.20 11.76
CA GLU A 18 3.56 -7.20 11.48
C GLU A 18 2.19 -6.52 11.44
N GLN A 19 1.88 -5.68 12.42
CA GLN A 19 0.64 -4.90 12.41
C GLN A 19 0.54 -4.00 11.17
N CYS A 20 1.64 -3.35 10.75
CA CYS A 20 1.63 -2.54 9.53
C CYS A 20 1.36 -3.39 8.27
N LYS A 21 1.84 -4.64 8.21
CA LYS A 21 1.53 -5.57 7.11
C LYS A 21 0.07 -5.99 7.14
N GLU A 22 -0.45 -6.38 8.30
CA GLU A 22 -1.84 -6.80 8.46
C GLU A 22 -2.80 -5.67 8.04
N ILE A 23 -2.53 -4.44 8.48
CA ILE A 23 -3.32 -3.27 8.08
C ILE A 23 -3.26 -3.08 6.56
N ALA A 24 -2.06 -3.04 5.98
CA ALA A 24 -1.90 -2.86 4.53
C ALA A 24 -2.57 -3.97 3.72
N GLU A 25 -2.54 -5.22 4.18
CA GLU A 25 -3.15 -6.37 3.52
C GLU A 25 -4.69 -6.36 3.65
N SER A 26 -5.22 -5.89 4.79
CA SER A 26 -6.67 -5.70 5.00
C SER A 26 -7.29 -4.62 4.11
N LEU A 27 -6.49 -3.62 3.70
CA LEU A 27 -6.91 -2.54 2.81
C LEU A 27 -6.90 -2.94 1.32
N ASN A 28 -6.15 -3.98 0.96
CA ASN A 28 -6.00 -4.39 -0.45
C ASN A 28 -7.34 -4.67 -1.16
N PRO A 29 -8.30 -5.42 -0.58
CA PRO A 29 -9.60 -5.67 -1.21
C PRO A 29 -10.33 -4.39 -1.59
N LYS A 30 -10.35 -3.40 -0.68
CA LYS A 30 -10.98 -2.09 -0.93
C LYS A 30 -10.38 -1.38 -2.14
N PHE A 31 -9.05 -1.37 -2.25
CA PHE A 31 -8.39 -0.74 -3.41
C PHE A 31 -8.60 -1.52 -4.70
N LYS A 32 -8.64 -2.86 -4.64
CA LYS A 32 -8.96 -3.69 -5.81
C LYS A 32 -10.36 -3.37 -6.33
N ASP A 33 -11.36 -3.37 -5.46
CA ASP A 33 -12.75 -3.04 -5.82
C ASP A 33 -12.85 -1.62 -6.40
N HIS A 34 -12.13 -0.65 -5.83
CA HIS A 34 -12.07 0.69 -6.36
C HIS A 34 -11.47 0.74 -7.77
N ILE A 35 -10.42 -0.04 -8.04
CA ILE A 35 -9.79 -0.15 -9.36
C ILE A 35 -10.71 -0.88 -10.35
N GLU A 36 -11.47 -1.89 -9.94
CA GLU A 36 -12.48 -2.54 -10.80
C GLU A 36 -13.52 -1.52 -11.28
N GLN A 37 -14.02 -0.69 -10.36
CA GLN A 37 -15.11 0.25 -10.62
C GLN A 37 -14.65 1.50 -11.38
N ASN A 38 -13.49 2.06 -11.02
CA ASN A 38 -13.02 3.36 -11.52
C ASN A 38 -11.85 3.23 -12.52
N GLY A 39 -11.33 2.02 -12.73
CA GLY A 39 -10.19 1.71 -13.59
C GLY A 39 -8.81 2.06 -13.01
N ARG A 40 -8.75 2.91 -11.98
CA ARG A 40 -7.51 3.32 -11.30
C ARG A 40 -7.76 3.86 -9.89
N VAL A 41 -6.70 3.95 -9.09
CA VAL A 41 -6.65 4.69 -7.82
C VAL A 41 -5.40 5.57 -7.79
N LEU A 42 -5.51 6.83 -7.35
CA LEU A 42 -4.36 7.74 -7.25
C LEU A 42 -3.52 7.42 -6.01
N TRP A 43 -2.22 7.71 -6.07
CA TRP A 43 -1.33 7.58 -4.91
C TRP A 43 -1.75 8.48 -3.75
N SER A 44 -2.26 9.68 -4.03
CA SER A 44 -2.79 10.59 -3.01
C SER A 44 -3.97 9.95 -2.27
N GLN A 45 -4.90 9.33 -2.99
CA GLN A 45 -6.04 8.64 -2.38
C GLN A 45 -5.60 7.48 -1.47
N ILE A 46 -4.58 6.72 -1.86
CA ILE A 46 -4.02 5.66 -1.01
C ILE A 46 -3.38 6.29 0.23
N LEU A 47 -2.66 7.41 0.08
CA LEU A 47 -1.98 8.08 1.17
C LEU A 47 -2.96 8.68 2.19
N ASP A 48 -4.04 9.30 1.72
CA ASP A 48 -5.15 9.80 2.54
C ASP A 48 -5.82 8.65 3.31
N GLU A 49 -6.08 7.53 2.65
CA GLU A 49 -6.74 6.36 3.26
C GLU A 49 -5.91 5.72 4.38
N VAL A 50 -4.58 5.81 4.31
CA VAL A 50 -3.68 5.29 5.36
C VAL A 50 -3.23 6.35 6.36
N ASP A 51 -3.92 7.49 6.43
CA ASP A 51 -3.61 8.61 7.33
C ASP A 51 -2.13 9.04 7.21
N HIS A 52 -1.65 9.17 5.97
CA HIS A 52 -0.28 9.59 5.66
C HIS A 52 0.81 8.74 6.36
N ASP A 53 0.49 7.50 6.74
CA ASP A 53 1.45 6.53 7.26
C ASP A 53 2.27 5.97 6.11
N GLU A 54 3.47 6.52 5.92
CA GLU A 54 4.37 6.14 4.83
C GLU A 54 4.72 4.65 4.79
N LEU A 55 4.77 3.98 5.95
CA LEU A 55 5.12 2.57 6.01
C LEU A 55 3.96 1.72 5.47
N ILE A 56 2.74 2.01 5.93
CA ILE A 56 1.53 1.33 5.46
C ILE A 56 1.33 1.63 3.98
N TYR A 57 1.48 2.89 3.56
CA TYR A 57 1.43 3.30 2.15
C TYR A 57 2.36 2.46 1.26
N LYS A 58 3.65 2.34 1.64
CA LYS A 58 4.63 1.55 0.89
C LYS A 58 4.28 0.06 0.86
N LEU A 59 3.77 -0.48 1.95
CA LEU A 59 3.34 -1.88 2.03
C LEU A 59 2.10 -2.14 1.15
N THR A 60 1.12 -1.24 1.16
CA THR A 60 -0.07 -1.31 0.30
C THR A 60 0.33 -1.33 -1.17
N LEU A 61 1.19 -0.42 -1.63
CA LEU A 61 1.70 -0.44 -3.00
C LEU A 61 2.45 -1.74 -3.33
N LYS A 62 3.26 -2.22 -2.38
CA LYS A 62 3.99 -3.50 -2.55
C LYS A 62 3.04 -4.67 -2.73
N PHE A 63 1.95 -4.74 -1.95
CA PHE A 63 0.97 -5.81 -2.04
C PHE A 63 0.11 -5.71 -3.30
N LEU A 64 -0.31 -4.50 -3.72
CA LEU A 64 -0.97 -4.32 -5.00
C LEU A 64 -0.08 -4.78 -6.17
N ARG A 65 1.22 -4.48 -6.12
CA ARG A 65 2.17 -4.98 -7.13
C ARG A 65 2.31 -6.51 -7.09
N ARG A 66 2.37 -7.11 -5.90
CA ARG A 66 2.38 -8.58 -5.72
C ARG A 66 1.14 -9.22 -6.35
N ASP A 67 0.01 -8.55 -6.26
CA ASP A 67 -1.29 -9.02 -6.74
C ASP A 67 -1.53 -8.72 -8.24
N GLY A 68 -0.51 -8.25 -8.97
CA GLY A 68 -0.59 -8.05 -10.43
C GLY A 68 -1.15 -6.70 -10.87
N TYR A 69 -0.96 -5.65 -10.09
CA TYR A 69 -1.33 -4.28 -10.48
C TYR A 69 -0.12 -3.44 -10.93
N ASP A 70 -0.33 -2.57 -11.93
CA ASP A 70 0.61 -1.51 -12.31
C ASP A 70 0.50 -0.38 -11.30
N ILE A 71 1.46 -0.29 -10.38
CA ILE A 71 1.49 0.76 -9.36
C ILE A 71 1.95 2.12 -9.87
N GLY A 72 2.33 2.23 -11.15
CA GLY A 72 2.76 3.50 -11.74
C GLY A 72 4.15 3.95 -11.27
N ASN A 73 4.40 5.25 -11.45
CA ASN A 73 5.68 5.89 -11.12
C ASN A 73 5.47 7.39 -10.87
N HIS A 74 6.54 8.16 -10.63
CA HIS A 74 6.43 9.59 -10.35
C HIS A 74 5.74 10.42 -11.47
N LYS A 75 5.76 9.96 -12.73
CA LYS A 75 5.05 10.61 -13.86
C LYS A 75 3.59 10.15 -13.95
N ARG A 76 3.28 8.97 -13.40
CA ARG A 76 1.97 8.33 -13.39
C ARG A 76 1.66 7.82 -11.98
N PRO A 77 1.36 8.72 -11.01
CA PRO A 77 1.20 8.36 -9.60
C PRO A 77 -0.18 7.76 -9.34
N HIS A 78 -0.48 6.65 -10.01
CA HIS A 78 -1.74 5.92 -9.89
C HIS A 78 -1.51 4.43 -10.08
N VAL A 79 -2.32 3.65 -9.37
CA VAL A 79 -2.38 2.19 -9.51
C VAL A 79 -3.53 1.84 -10.45
N LYS A 80 -3.31 0.89 -11.36
CA LYS A 80 -4.32 0.34 -12.26
C LYS A 80 -4.04 -1.13 -12.55
N LYS A 81 -4.97 -1.84 -13.17
CA LYS A 81 -4.70 -3.18 -13.70
C LYS A 81 -3.66 -3.12 -14.83
N PHE A 82 -2.81 -4.14 -14.92
CA PHE A 82 -2.06 -4.34 -16.15
C PHE A 82 -3.04 -4.61 -17.30
N ASN A 83 -2.99 -3.78 -18.34
CA ASN A 83 -3.65 -4.13 -19.59
C ASN A 83 -2.83 -5.26 -20.22
N HIS A 84 -3.25 -6.51 -20.01
CA HIS A 84 -2.82 -7.61 -20.86
C HIS A 84 -3.49 -7.42 -22.23
N TRP A 85 -2.84 -6.69 -23.13
CA TRP A 85 -3.24 -6.58 -24.54
C TRP A 85 -2.44 -7.52 -25.46
N PHE A 86 -1.79 -8.54 -24.88
CA PHE A 86 -1.05 -9.55 -25.63
C PHE A 86 -1.26 -10.93 -24.99
N THR A 87 -2.31 -11.61 -25.44
CA THR A 87 -2.31 -13.06 -25.67
C THR A 87 -3.08 -13.31 -26.95
#